data_AF-A0A8J3EWP1-F1
#
_entry.id   AF-A0A8J3EWP1-F1
#
_cell.length_a   1.000
_cell.length_b   1.000
_cell.length_c   1.000
_cell.angle_alpha   90.00
_cell.angle_beta   90.00
_cell.angle_gamma   90.00
#
_symmetry.space_group_name_H-M   'P 1'
#
loop_
_entity.id
_entity.type
_entity.pdbx_description
1 polymer ?
#
loop_
_entity_poly.entity_id
_entity_poly.type
_entity_poly.pdbx_seq_one_letter_code
_entity_poly.pdbx_strand_id
1 'polypeptide(L)'
;MNSKNLIIASVILSLGIIIGCLLLSLKFSSSIKVPNNKIVVENKVLMDINEASKFLGLSVDEIKEIINAEQESLDKYGGFNGIRLPFIVINRSYFFERTSLMIWVKDSFDNHRIYNDGKMN
;
A
#
# COMPACT_ATOMS: atom_id res chain seq x y z
N MET A 1 33.38 -13.01 -46.42
CA MET A 1 32.82 -13.31 -45.08
C MET A 1 31.97 -14.56 -45.20
N ASN A 2 32.29 -15.61 -44.44
CA ASN A 2 31.58 -16.88 -44.53
C ASN A 2 30.24 -16.75 -43.80
N SER A 3 29.15 -17.15 -44.45
CA SER A 3 27.78 -17.14 -43.89
C SER A 3 27.67 -17.86 -42.54
N LYS A 4 28.53 -18.86 -42.29
CA LYS A 4 28.65 -19.57 -41.01
C LYS A 4 29.01 -18.64 -39.83
N ASN A 5 29.91 -17.68 -40.04
CA ASN A 5 30.31 -16.73 -39.00
C ASN A 5 29.20 -15.72 -38.70
N LEU A 6 28.36 -15.43 -39.69
CA LEU A 6 27.23 -14.50 -39.58
C LEU A 6 26.08 -15.12 -38.75
N ILE A 7 25.85 -16.42 -38.90
CA ILE A 7 24.87 -17.17 -38.09
C ILE A 7 25.32 -17.22 -36.62
N ILE A 8 26.60 -17.51 -36.37
CA ILE A 8 27.15 -17.60 -35.01
C ILE A 8 27.03 -16.25 -34.28
N ALA A 9 27.34 -15.14 -34.96
CA ALA A 9 27.22 -13.80 -34.39
C ALA A 9 25.78 -13.43 -34.01
N SER A 10 24.81 -13.80 -34.85
CA SER A 10 23.37 -13.53 -34.60
C SER A 10 22.86 -14.27 -33.35
N VAL A 11 23.30 -15.51 -33.13
CA VAL A 11 22.93 -16.30 -31.95
C VAL A 11 23.50 -15.70 -30.66
N ILE A 12 24.74 -15.23 -30.69
CA ILE A 12 25.39 -14.63 -29.52
C ILE A 12 24.70 -13.30 -29.14
N LEU A 13 24.30 -12.51 -30.14
CA LEU A 13 23.63 -11.23 -29.91
C LEU A 13 22.25 -11.41 -29.27
N SER A 14 21.47 -12.39 -29.73
CA SER A 14 20.12 -12.64 -29.17
C SER A 14 20.18 -13.15 -27.74
N LEU A 15 21.12 -14.04 -27.41
CA LEU A 15 21.33 -14.51 -26.03
C LEU A 15 21.73 -13.37 -25.08
N GLY A 16 22.59 -12.44 -25.54
CA GLY A 16 23.01 -11.30 -24.75
C GLY A 16 21.86 -10.34 -24.40
N ILE A 17 20.94 -10.10 -25.33
CA ILE A 17 19.77 -9.24 -25.12
C ILE A 17 18.81 -9.86 -24.09
N ILE A 18 18.57 -11.17 -24.16
CA ILE A 18 17.67 -11.87 -23.23
C ILE A 18 18.24 -11.85 -21.81
N ILE A 19 19.53 -12.16 -21.63
CA ILE A 19 20.21 -12.11 -20.33
C ILE A 19 20.22 -10.67 -19.78
N GLY A 20 20.46 -9.66 -20.63
CA GLY A 20 20.47 -8.25 -20.25
C GLY A 20 19.11 -7.79 -19.73
N CYS A 21 18.02 -8.12 -20.43
CA CYS A 21 16.66 -7.80 -20.00
C CYS A 21 16.26 -8.51 -18.71
N LEU A 22 16.72 -9.76 -18.51
CA LEU A 22 16.44 -10.51 -17.28
C LEU A 22 17.14 -9.88 -16.06
N LEU A 23 18.42 -9.50 -16.21
CA LEU A 23 19.19 -8.83 -15.15
C LEU A 23 18.64 -7.43 -14.82
N LEU A 24 18.16 -6.69 -15.81
CA LEU A 24 17.56 -5.37 -15.60
C LEU A 24 16.19 -5.49 -14.91
N SER A 25 15.39 -6.49 -15.28
CA SER A 25 14.10 -6.80 -14.62
C SER A 25 14.27 -7.19 -13.15
N LEU A 26 15.33 -7.94 -12.81
CA LEU A 26 15.66 -8.29 -11.43
C LEU A 26 16.09 -7.07 -10.59
N LYS A 27 16.80 -6.10 -11.18
CA LYS A 27 17.23 -4.88 -10.49
C LYS A 27 16.11 -3.85 -10.32
N PHE A 28 15.12 -3.82 -11.21
CA PHE A 28 13.98 -2.90 -11.11
C PHE A 28 12.99 -3.25 -9.98
N SER A 29 13.06 -4.47 -9.44
CA SER A 29 12.31 -4.88 -8.23
C SER A 29 12.91 -4.32 -6.93
N SER A 30 14.10 -3.71 -6.97
CA SER A 30 14.60 -2.90 -5.87
C SER A 30 13.91 -1.54 -5.91
N SER A 31 12.79 -1.45 -5.18
CA SER A 31 12.09 -0.22 -4.80
C SER A 31 13.00 1.01 -4.89
N ILE A 32 12.72 1.88 -5.86
CA ILE A 32 13.26 3.24 -5.90
C ILE A 32 12.84 3.88 -4.58
N LYS A 33 13.74 3.89 -3.60
CA LYS A 33 13.59 4.68 -2.39
C LYS A 33 13.77 6.13 -2.82
N VAL A 34 12.65 6.77 -3.19
CA VAL A 34 12.56 8.22 -3.28
C VAL A 34 13.12 8.76 -1.95
N PRO A 35 14.06 9.71 -1.97
CA PRO A 35 14.56 10.31 -0.75
C PRO A 35 13.38 10.97 -0.06
N ASN A 36 12.85 10.32 0.97
CA ASN A 36 11.83 10.88 1.81
C ASN A 36 12.53 11.94 2.65
N ASN A 37 12.54 13.18 2.15
CA ASN A 37 12.85 14.33 2.98
C ASN A 37 11.69 14.47 3.98
N LYS A 38 11.67 13.58 4.98
CA LYS A 38 10.70 13.61 6.07
C LYS A 38 10.94 14.93 6.78
N ILE A 39 10.06 15.90 6.55
CA ILE A 39 9.97 17.06 7.42
C ILE A 39 9.63 16.48 8.80
N VAL A 40 10.62 16.42 9.70
CA VAL A 40 10.43 15.97 11.08
C VAL A 40 9.73 17.13 11.80
N VAL A 41 8.40 17.15 11.69
CA VAL A 41 7.56 18.08 12.42
C VAL A 41 7.19 17.40 13.74
N GLU A 42 7.72 17.89 14.86
CA GLU A 42 7.14 17.61 16.17
C GLU A 42 5.67 18.06 16.15
N ASN A 43 4.75 17.18 16.56
CA ASN A 43 3.29 17.34 16.42
C ASN A 43 2.75 17.29 14.99
N LYS A 44 3.21 16.31 14.21
CA LYS A 44 2.58 15.98 12.92
C LYS A 44 1.08 15.69 13.10
N VAL A 45 0.24 16.48 12.44
CA VAL A 45 -1.24 16.34 12.45
C VAL A 45 -1.69 15.08 11.71
N LEU A 46 -0.97 14.72 10.64
CA LEU A 46 -1.26 13.56 9.81
C LEU A 46 -0.26 12.43 10.04
N MET A 47 -0.75 11.22 10.26
CA MET A 47 0.06 10.01 10.38
C MET A 47 0.05 9.26 9.05
N ASP A 48 1.21 8.74 8.63
CA ASP A 48 1.22 7.74 7.55
C ASP A 48 0.71 6.38 8.05
N ILE A 49 0.46 5.43 7.15
CA ILE A 49 -0.09 4.11 7.54
C ILE A 49 0.81 3.32 8.52
N ASN A 50 2.12 3.52 8.49
CA ASN A 50 3.03 2.86 9.45
C ASN A 50 2.97 3.53 10.82
N GLU A 51 2.83 4.86 10.85
CA GLU A 51 2.60 5.62 12.07
C GLU A 51 1.23 5.29 12.69
N ALA A 52 0.19 5.19 11.86
CA ALA A 52 -1.15 4.76 12.28
C ALA A 52 -1.16 3.31 12.79
N SER A 53 -0.45 2.40 12.13
CA SER A 53 -0.22 1.02 12.61
C SER A 53 0.35 0.99 14.02
N LYS A 54 1.42 1.75 14.27
CA LYS A 54 2.02 1.86 15.61
C LYS A 54 1.08 2.52 16.61
N PHE A 55 0.33 3.53 16.18
CA PHE A 55 -0.59 4.27 17.05
C PHE A 55 -1.79 3.41 17.49
N LEU A 56 -2.35 2.62 16.56
CA LEU A 56 -3.47 1.72 16.82
C LEU A 56 -3.06 0.39 17.45
N GLY A 57 -1.78 0.02 17.36
CA GLY A 57 -1.32 -1.32 17.75
C GLY A 57 -1.77 -2.42 16.80
N LEU A 58 -2.10 -2.08 15.55
CA LEU A 58 -2.53 -3.00 14.50
C LEU A 58 -1.46 -3.12 13.42
N SER A 59 -1.38 -4.26 12.74
CA SER A 59 -0.57 -4.41 11.54
C SER A 59 -1.14 -3.56 10.39
N VAL A 60 -0.27 -3.25 9.43
CA VAL A 60 -0.68 -2.50 8.22
C VAL A 60 -1.72 -3.27 7.41
N ASP A 61 -1.67 -4.60 7.42
CA ASP A 61 -2.60 -5.44 6.67
C ASP A 61 -3.98 -5.49 7.35
N GLU A 62 -4.04 -5.55 8.69
CA GLU A 62 -5.31 -5.39 9.44
C GLU A 62 -5.95 -4.02 9.19
N ILE A 63 -5.16 -2.95 9.14
CA ILE A 63 -5.69 -1.60 8.79
C ILE A 63 -6.28 -1.61 7.38
N LYS A 64 -5.62 -2.24 6.40
CA LYS A 64 -6.17 -2.34 5.05
C LYS A 64 -7.42 -3.23 4.99
N GLU A 65 -7.46 -4.29 5.78
CA GLU A 65 -8.64 -5.14 5.88
C GLU A 65 -9.85 -4.35 6.38
N ILE A 66 -9.66 -3.52 7.42
CA ILE A 66 -10.68 -2.59 7.91
C ILE A 66 -11.14 -1.65 6.80
N ILE A 67 -10.21 -1.01 6.08
CA ILE A 67 -10.54 -0.10 4.95
C ILE A 67 -11.42 -0.82 3.92
N ASN A 68 -11.04 -2.03 3.53
CA ASN A 68 -11.75 -2.81 2.53
C ASN A 68 -13.13 -3.24 3.03
N ALA A 69 -13.25 -3.67 4.28
CA ALA A 69 -14.49 -4.10 4.90
C ALA A 69 -15.51 -2.97 5.03
N GLU A 70 -15.06 -1.78 5.44
CA GLU A 70 -15.94 -0.61 5.53
C GLU A 70 -16.37 -0.12 4.14
N GLN A 71 -15.50 -0.25 3.13
CA GLN A 71 -15.82 0.08 1.75
C GLN A 71 -16.84 -0.92 1.15
N GLU A 72 -16.64 -2.23 1.36
CA GLU A 72 -17.61 -3.26 0.92
C GLU A 72 -18.98 -3.02 1.56
N SER A 73 -19.01 -2.71 2.87
CA SER A 73 -20.26 -2.40 3.56
C SER A 73 -20.96 -1.18 2.94
N LEU A 74 -20.23 -0.11 2.62
CA LEU A 74 -20.82 1.07 2.00
C LEU A 74 -21.39 0.74 0.60
N ASP A 75 -20.63 -0.02 -0.19
CA ASP A 75 -21.03 -0.39 -1.56
C ASP A 75 -22.26 -1.31 -1.56
N LYS A 76 -22.36 -2.20 -0.58
CA LYS A 76 -23.45 -3.19 -0.46
C LYS A 76 -24.75 -2.60 0.10
N TYR A 77 -24.65 -1.74 1.10
CA TYR A 77 -25.81 -1.23 1.85
C TYR A 77 -26.17 0.22 1.50
N GLY A 78 -25.35 0.92 0.72
CA GLY A 78 -25.58 2.32 0.32
C GLY A 78 -25.42 3.33 1.46
N GLY A 79 -25.01 2.86 2.64
CA GLY A 79 -24.84 3.66 3.84
C GLY A 79 -23.89 2.98 4.82
N PHE A 80 -23.35 3.77 5.74
CA PHE A 80 -22.47 3.30 6.79
C PHE A 80 -23.02 3.76 8.14
N ASN A 81 -23.20 2.83 9.08
CA ASN A 81 -23.66 3.16 10.42
C ASN A 81 -22.44 3.48 11.30
N GLY A 82 -22.40 4.69 11.86
CA GLY A 82 -21.28 5.18 12.67
C GLY A 82 -20.19 5.89 11.85
N ILE A 83 -19.00 5.98 12.42
CA ILE A 83 -17.86 6.72 11.87
C ILE A 83 -16.93 5.77 11.11
N ARG A 84 -16.64 6.02 9.83
CA ARG A 84 -15.65 5.21 9.09
C ARG A 84 -14.22 5.54 9.51
N LEU A 85 -13.31 4.61 9.31
CA LEU A 85 -11.88 4.78 9.50
C LEU A 85 -11.43 6.00 8.69
N PRO A 86 -10.99 7.09 9.36
CA PRO A 86 -10.78 8.36 8.68
C PRO A 86 -9.40 8.37 8.03
N PHE A 87 -9.39 8.40 6.70
CA PHE A 87 -8.17 8.54 5.93
C PHE A 87 -8.36 9.45 4.72
N ILE A 88 -7.25 10.02 4.25
CA ILE A 88 -7.13 10.63 2.93
C ILE A 88 -6.05 9.89 2.13
N VAL A 89 -6.17 9.93 0.81
CA VAL A 89 -5.18 9.32 -0.09
C VAL A 89 -4.45 10.43 -0.84
N ILE A 90 -3.12 10.51 -0.67
CA ILE A 90 -2.25 11.42 -1.42
C ILE A 90 -1.21 10.57 -2.13
N ASN A 91 -1.11 10.64 -3.46
CA ASN A 91 -0.16 9.87 -4.26
C ASN A 91 -0.16 8.36 -3.94
N ARG A 92 -1.35 7.76 -3.81
CA ARG A 92 -1.54 6.34 -3.44
C ARG A 92 -1.08 5.95 -2.03
N SER A 93 -0.78 6.93 -1.17
CA SER A 93 -0.43 6.71 0.24
C SER A 93 -1.56 7.16 1.15
N TYR A 94 -1.86 6.36 2.16
CA TYR A 94 -2.88 6.66 3.17
C TYR A 94 -2.32 7.56 4.26
N PHE A 95 -3.10 8.59 4.62
CA PHE A 95 -2.81 9.49 5.71
C PHE A 95 -4.01 9.59 6.65
N PHE A 96 -3.74 9.62 7.95
CA PHE A 96 -4.74 9.57 9.01
C PHE A 96 -4.58 10.77 9.92
N GLU A 97 -5.64 11.50 10.21
CA GLU A 97 -5.60 12.56 11.22
C GLU A 97 -5.80 11.95 12.62
N ARG A 98 -4.94 12.32 13.57
CA ARG A 98 -4.86 11.67 14.88
C ARG A 98 -6.16 11.74 15.69
N THR A 99 -6.80 12.90 15.73
CA THR A 99 -8.00 13.15 16.54
C THR A 99 -9.19 12.35 16.01
N SER A 100 -9.37 12.39 14.69
CA SER A 100 -10.40 11.66 13.96
C SER A 100 -10.21 10.16 14.15
N LEU A 101 -8.95 9.69 14.13
CA LEU A 101 -8.65 8.28 14.36
C LEU A 101 -9.03 7.83 15.77
N MET A 102 -8.80 8.66 16.80
CA MET A 102 -9.25 8.37 18.17
C MET A 102 -10.78 8.34 18.30
N ILE A 103 -11.48 9.24 17.61
CA ILE A 103 -12.94 9.26 17.57
C ILE A 103 -13.46 7.98 16.91
N TRP A 104 -12.86 7.56 15.80
CA TRP A 104 -13.18 6.29 15.15
C TRP A 104 -12.94 5.09 16.06
N VAL A 105 -11.80 5.05 16.78
CA VAL A 105 -11.51 3.97 17.74
C VAL A 105 -12.65 3.86 18.76
N LYS A 106 -13.03 4.98 19.38
CA LYS A 106 -14.12 5.00 20.36
C LYS A 106 -15.43 4.48 19.76
N ASP A 107 -15.82 4.99 18.60
CA ASP A 107 -17.06 4.59 17.94
C ASP A 107 -17.04 3.11 17.51
N SER A 108 -15.90 2.60 17.06
CA SER A 108 -15.72 1.18 16.72
C SER A 108 -15.87 0.27 17.94
N PHE A 109 -15.37 0.69 19.11
CA PHE A 109 -15.56 -0.01 20.37
C PHE A 109 -17.02 0.04 20.84
N ASP A 110 -17.63 1.23 20.85
CA ASP A 110 -19.02 1.42 21.32
C ASP A 110 -20.01 0.60 20.48
N ASN A 111 -19.77 0.50 19.16
CA ASN A 111 -20.58 -0.29 18.24
C ASN A 111 -20.14 -1.76 18.10
N HIS A 112 -19.14 -2.21 18.86
CA HIS A 112 -18.65 -3.60 18.85
C HIS A 112 -18.33 -4.13 17.45
N ARG A 113 -17.71 -3.31 16.59
CA ARG A 113 -17.49 -3.67 15.19
C ARG A 113 -16.59 -4.88 15.05
N ILE A 114 -16.99 -5.80 14.19
CA ILE A 114 -16.22 -7.01 13.90
C ILE A 114 -15.77 -6.97 12.45
N TYR A 115 -14.46 -7.06 12.24
CA TYR A 115 -13.84 -7.16 10.92
C TYR A 115 -13.30 -8.57 10.74
N ASN A 116 -13.84 -9.33 9.79
CA ASN A 116 -13.40 -10.69 9.46
C ASN A 116 -13.47 -10.92 7.96
N ASP A 117 -12.40 -11.45 7.37
CA ASP A 117 -12.30 -11.83 5.95
C ASP A 117 -12.71 -10.68 5.01
N GLY A 118 -12.31 -9.45 5.36
CA GLY A 118 -12.67 -8.26 4.58
C GLY A 118 -14.14 -7.86 4.66
N LYS A 119 -14.91 -8.37 5.62
CA LYS A 119 -16.30 -7.98 5.89
C LYS A 119 -16.46 -7.36 7.26
N MET A 120 -17.36 -6.38 7.35
CA MET A 120 -17.76 -5.77 8.60
C MET A 120 -19.13 -6.32 9.01
N ASN A 121 -19.25 -6.81 10.24
CA ASN A 121 -20.50 -7.22 10.87
C ASN A 121 -20.81 -6.38 12.11
#